data_AF-A0A7X7SMS5-F1
#
_entry.id   AF-A0A7X7SMS5-F1
#
_cell.length_a   1.000
_cell.length_b   1.000
_cell.length_c   1.000
_cell.angle_alpha   90.00
_cell.angle_beta   90.00
_cell.angle_gamma   90.00
#
_symmetry.space_group_name_H-M   'P 1'
#
loop_
_entity.id
_entity.type
_entity.pdbx_description
1 polymer ?
#
loop_
_entity_poly.entity_id
_entity_poly.type
_entity_poly.pdbx_seq_one_letter_code
_entity_poly.pdbx_strand_id
1 'polypeptide(L)'
;MAGALNRLVGAFRSLVFNATAGVREERVIRYIMNEMRKGKPYDDIMQEHYVVNHTTPHMRARLVENPTIVRGIEDQLAGRRYAYTVDYAPVKKIEGRD
;
A
#
# COMPACT_ATOMS: atom_id res chain seq x y z
N MET A 1 -1.95 -10.12 40.06
CA MET A 1 -3.18 -9.70 39.36
C MET A 1 -2.97 -8.47 38.42
N ALA A 2 -1.83 -8.33 37.73
CA ALA A 2 -1.55 -7.15 36.87
C ALA A 2 -1.42 -7.46 35.35
N GLY A 3 -1.26 -8.73 34.98
CA GLY A 3 -1.02 -9.13 33.57
C GLY A 3 -2.27 -9.33 32.71
N ALA A 4 -3.46 -9.42 33.32
CA ALA A 4 -4.73 -9.59 32.59
C ALA A 4 -5.24 -8.25 32.03
N LEU A 5 -5.15 -7.18 32.82
CA LEU A 5 -5.51 -5.82 32.42
C LEU A 5 -4.64 -5.31 31.25
N ASN A 6 -3.33 -5.55 31.27
CA ASN A 6 -2.44 -5.14 30.17
C ASN A 6 -2.73 -5.86 28.84
N ARG A 7 -3.15 -7.13 28.87
CA ARG A 7 -3.52 -7.87 27.65
C ARG A 7 -4.84 -7.41 27.07
N LEU A 8 -5.79 -7.04 27.93
CA LEU A 8 -7.11 -6.54 27.53
C LEU A 8 -7.01 -5.15 26.90
N VAL A 9 -6.16 -4.27 27.45
CA VAL A 9 -5.84 -2.95 26.85
C VAL A 9 -5.11 -3.10 25.51
N GLY A 10 -4.18 -4.06 25.39
CA GLY A 10 -3.48 -4.34 24.14
C GLY A 10 -4.40 -4.84 23.01
N ALA A 11 -5.32 -5.73 23.33
CA ALA A 11 -6.30 -6.25 22.38
C ALA A 11 -7.31 -5.16 21.94
N PHE A 12 -7.76 -4.31 22.88
CA PHE A 12 -8.66 -3.21 22.58
C PHE A 12 -7.98 -2.13 21.72
N ARG A 13 -6.69 -1.84 21.98
CA ARG A 13 -5.88 -0.94 21.14
C ARG A 13 -5.71 -1.49 19.73
N SER A 14 -5.47 -2.79 19.56
CA SER A 14 -5.35 -3.44 18.25
C SER A 14 -6.67 -3.47 17.47
N LEU A 15 -7.80 -3.67 18.17
CA LEU A 15 -9.13 -3.65 17.56
C LEU A 15 -9.57 -2.25 17.13
N VAL A 16 -9.31 -1.22 17.96
CA VAL A 16 -9.54 0.18 17.59
C VAL A 16 -8.59 0.62 16.47
N PHE A 17 -7.33 0.17 16.48
CA PHE A 17 -6.40 0.41 15.38
C PHE A 17 -6.89 -0.24 14.08
N ASN A 18 -7.42 -1.46 14.11
CA ASN A 18 -8.01 -2.10 12.92
C ASN A 18 -9.31 -1.44 12.44
N ALA A 19 -10.20 -1.03 13.34
CA ALA A 19 -11.48 -0.40 12.98
C ALA A 19 -11.30 1.04 12.45
N THR A 20 -10.32 1.80 12.97
CA THR A 20 -9.99 3.15 12.48
C THR A 20 -9.01 3.13 11.31
N ALA A 21 -8.12 2.13 11.23
CA ALA A 21 -7.31 1.88 10.04
C ALA A 21 -8.19 1.61 8.83
N GLY A 22 -9.26 0.82 8.96
CA GLY A 22 -10.19 0.57 7.86
C GLY A 22 -10.75 1.85 7.24
N VAL A 23 -11.14 2.84 8.04
CA VAL A 23 -11.70 4.12 7.53
C VAL A 23 -10.63 5.02 6.92
N ARG A 24 -9.42 5.06 7.49
CA ARG A 24 -8.29 5.83 6.94
C ARG A 24 -7.76 5.21 5.66
N GLU A 25 -7.63 3.89 5.63
CA GLU A 25 -7.20 3.10 4.48
C GLU A 25 -8.21 3.21 3.35
N GLU A 26 -9.51 3.08 3.65
CA GLU A 26 -10.59 3.28 2.66
C GLU A 26 -10.55 4.67 2.01
N ARG A 27 -10.24 5.72 2.80
CA ARG A 27 -10.06 7.08 2.24
C ARG A 27 -8.85 7.18 1.33
N VAL A 28 -7.74 6.55 1.70
CA VAL A 28 -6.52 6.52 0.87
C VAL A 28 -6.78 5.76 -0.43
N ILE A 29 -7.42 4.59 -0.37
CA ILE A 29 -7.79 3.80 -1.54
C ILE A 29 -8.69 4.62 -2.46
N ARG A 30 -9.75 5.25 -1.91
CA ARG A 30 -10.65 6.10 -2.68
C ARG A 30 -9.93 7.26 -3.37
N TYR A 31 -9.02 7.91 -2.64
CA TYR A 31 -8.19 8.97 -3.19
C TYR A 31 -7.33 8.46 -4.35
N ILE A 32 -6.63 7.34 -4.17
CA ILE A 32 -5.81 6.71 -5.22
C ILE A 32 -6.66 6.43 -6.45
N MET A 33 -7.79 5.77 -6.30
CA MET A 33 -8.67 5.43 -7.44
C MET A 33 -9.18 6.68 -8.17
N ASN A 34 -9.48 7.76 -7.45
CA ASN A 34 -9.91 9.02 -8.07
C ASN A 34 -8.77 9.67 -8.87
N GLU A 35 -7.54 9.69 -8.35
CA GLU A 35 -6.39 10.22 -9.09
C GLU A 35 -6.03 9.36 -10.30
N MET A 36 -6.16 8.03 -10.17
CA MET A 36 -5.96 7.12 -11.30
C MET A 36 -6.98 7.35 -12.41
N ARG A 37 -8.25 7.59 -12.07
CA ARG A 37 -9.31 7.95 -13.04
C ARG A 37 -9.07 9.29 -13.74
N LYS A 38 -8.31 10.20 -13.12
CA LYS A 38 -7.86 11.45 -13.76
C LYS A 38 -6.66 11.23 -14.70
N GLY A 39 -6.14 10.00 -14.78
CA GLY A 39 -5.01 9.65 -15.62
C GLY A 39 -3.64 9.87 -14.98
N LYS A 40 -3.56 10.14 -13.67
CA LYS A 40 -2.27 10.24 -12.97
C LYS A 40 -1.72 8.83 -12.71
N PRO A 41 -0.44 8.53 -13.03
CA PRO A 41 0.08 7.18 -12.85
C PRO A 41 0.20 6.82 -11.37
N TYR A 42 0.01 5.54 -11.06
CA TYR A 42 0.07 5.02 -9.70
C TYR A 42 1.37 5.42 -8.95
N ASP A 43 2.52 5.31 -9.61
CA ASP A 43 3.82 5.61 -9.00
C ASP A 43 3.92 7.07 -8.53
N ASP A 44 3.39 8.02 -9.31
CA ASP A 44 3.34 9.43 -8.93
C ASP A 44 2.38 9.65 -7.75
N ILE A 45 1.23 8.98 -7.76
CA ILE A 45 0.21 9.07 -6.69
C ILE A 45 0.80 8.61 -5.35
N MET A 46 1.62 7.55 -5.37
CA MET A 46 2.22 6.95 -4.18
C MET A 46 3.27 7.83 -3.49
N GLN A 47 3.75 8.87 -4.17
CA GLN A 47 4.67 9.87 -3.63
C GLN A 47 3.94 11.12 -3.10
N GLU A 48 2.63 11.23 -3.31
CA GLU A 48 1.89 12.42 -2.90
C GLU A 48 1.81 12.59 -1.39
N HIS A 49 1.91 13.83 -0.93
CA HIS A 49 1.82 14.19 0.49
C HIS A 49 0.60 13.59 1.17
N TYR A 50 -0.55 13.51 0.48
CA TYR A 50 -1.74 12.89 1.04
C TYR A 50 -1.50 11.41 1.34
N VAL A 51 -0.99 10.61 0.40
CA VAL A 51 -0.72 9.19 0.61
C VAL A 51 0.38 8.99 1.65
N VAL A 52 1.46 9.76 1.58
CA VAL A 52 2.59 9.66 2.53
C VAL A 52 2.17 9.98 3.96
N ASN A 53 1.40 11.06 4.17
CA ASN A 53 0.96 11.46 5.51
C ASN A 53 -0.14 10.55 6.06
N HIS A 54 -0.87 9.84 5.19
CA HIS A 54 -2.00 9.01 5.59
C HIS A 54 -1.70 7.50 5.62
N THR A 55 -0.47 7.07 5.29
CA THR A 55 -0.06 5.66 5.33
C THR A 55 1.28 5.47 6.03
N THR A 56 1.45 4.33 6.70
CA THR A 56 2.78 3.86 7.09
C THR A 56 3.46 3.18 5.89
N PRO A 57 4.80 3.04 5.88
CA PRO A 57 5.50 2.30 4.82
C PRO A 57 4.95 0.88 4.61
N HIS A 58 4.63 0.18 5.70
CA HIS A 58 4.04 -1.16 5.63
C HIS A 58 2.63 -1.15 5.03
N MET A 59 1.77 -0.20 5.43
CA MET A 59 0.44 -0.06 4.82
C MET A 59 0.55 0.22 3.32
N ARG A 60 1.50 1.07 2.93
CA ARG A 60 1.74 1.42 1.53
C ARG A 60 2.17 0.22 0.70
N ALA A 61 3.05 -0.62 1.24
CA ALA A 61 3.46 -1.87 0.59
C ALA A 61 2.28 -2.83 0.37
N ARG A 62 1.29 -2.83 1.26
CA ARG A 62 0.09 -3.68 1.11
C ARG A 62 -0.99 -3.08 0.20
N LEU A 63 -0.88 -1.82 -0.23
CA LEU A 63 -1.88 -1.23 -1.13
C LEU A 63 -1.96 -1.97 -2.47
N VAL A 64 -0.84 -2.52 -2.96
CA VAL A 64 -0.80 -3.34 -4.18
C VAL A 64 -1.44 -4.72 -4.01
N GLU A 65 -1.75 -5.14 -2.77
CA GLU A 65 -2.51 -6.36 -2.52
C GLU A 65 -4.03 -6.14 -2.65
N ASN A 66 -4.47 -4.87 -2.72
CA ASN A 66 -5.90 -4.54 -2.83
C ASN A 66 -6.39 -4.77 -4.27
N PRO A 67 -7.39 -5.65 -4.49
CA PRO A 67 -7.88 -5.97 -5.84
C PRO A 67 -8.40 -4.76 -6.64
N THR A 68 -8.90 -3.73 -5.97
CA THR A 68 -9.39 -2.50 -6.61
C THR A 68 -8.23 -1.67 -7.14
N ILE A 69 -7.14 -1.56 -6.37
CA ILE A 69 -5.93 -0.88 -6.79
C ILE A 69 -5.26 -1.65 -7.94
N VAL A 70 -5.12 -2.98 -7.82
CA VAL A 70 -4.56 -3.82 -8.89
C VAL A 70 -5.30 -3.62 -10.21
N ARG A 71 -6.64 -3.70 -10.20
CA ARG A 71 -7.45 -3.44 -11.40
C ARG A 71 -7.24 -2.04 -11.96
N GLY A 72 -7.16 -1.02 -11.09
CA GLY A 72 -6.84 0.33 -11.54
C GLY A 72 -5.48 0.42 -12.23
N ILE A 73 -4.47 -0.29 -11.74
CA ILE A 73 -3.14 -0.34 -12.35
C ILE A 73 -3.21 -1.06 -13.71
N GLU A 74 -3.89 -2.19 -13.78
CA GLU A 74 -4.12 -2.94 -15.03
C GLU A 74 -4.81 -2.06 -16.08
N ASP A 75 -5.86 -1.32 -15.70
CA ASP A 75 -6.56 -0.39 -16.60
C ASP A 75 -5.62 0.71 -17.13
N GLN A 76 -4.75 1.25 -16.26
CA GLN A 76 -3.75 2.23 -16.68
C GLN A 76 -2.71 1.65 -17.62
N LEU A 77 -2.27 0.40 -17.40
CA LEU A 77 -1.33 -0.30 -18.27
C LEU A 77 -1.96 -0.70 -19.61
N ALA A 78 -3.25 -1.06 -19.62
CA ALA A 78 -3.99 -1.36 -20.84
C ALA A 78 -4.25 -0.10 -21.68
N GLY A 79 -4.55 1.03 -21.03
CA GLY A 79 -4.85 2.31 -21.68
C GLY A 79 -3.63 3.12 -22.08
N ARG A 80 -2.46 2.89 -21.47
CA ARG A 80 -1.21 3.61 -21.78
C ARG A 80 -0.19 2.62 -22.29
N ARG A 81 0.42 2.94 -23.44
CA ARG A 81 1.62 2.26 -23.98
C ARG A 81 2.83 2.58 -23.09
N TYR A 82 2.76 2.27 -21.80
CA TYR A 82 3.87 2.44 -20.88
C TYR A 82 4.96 1.43 -21.28
N ALA A 83 6.01 1.92 -21.92
CA ALA A 83 7.28 1.22 -21.98
C ALA A 83 7.88 1.25 -20.57
N TYR A 84 7.42 0.35 -19.70
CA TYR A 84 8.05 0.15 -18.40
C TYR A 84 9.40 -0.51 -18.69
N THR A 85 10.47 0.27 -18.75
CA THR A 85 11.83 -0.28 -18.76
C THR A 85 12.08 -0.80 -17.35
N VAL A 86 11.80 -2.08 -17.14
CA VAL A 86 12.15 -2.76 -15.89
C VAL A 86 13.67 -2.85 -15.86
N ASP A 87 14.31 -1.90 -15.19
CA ASP A 87 15.73 -1.98 -14.86
C ASP A 87 15.85 -3.02 -13.73
N TYR A 88 15.85 -4.30 -14.09
CA TYR A 88 16.18 -5.34 -13.14
C TYR A 88 17.62 -5.09 -12.70
N ALA A 89 17.81 -4.59 -11.48
CA ALA A 89 19.11 -4.64 -10.84
C ALA A 89 19.59 -6.10 -10.91
N PRO A 90 20.77 -6.38 -11.50
CA PRO A 90 21.23 -7.75 -11.66
C PRO A 90 21.33 -8.38 -10.28
N VAL A 91 20.55 -9.44 -10.07
CA VAL A 91 20.59 -10.22 -8.83
C VAL A 91 22.02 -10.71 -8.69
N LYS A 92 22.76 -10.19 -7.69
CA LYS A 92 24.07 -10.77 -7.36
C LYS A 92 23.83 -12.24 -7.07
N LYS A 93 24.36 -13.11 -7.93
CA LYS A 93 24.44 -14.54 -7.62
C LYS A 93 25.15 -14.64 -6.27
N ILE A 94 24.40 -15.03 -5.25
CA ILE A 94 24.97 -15.60 -4.04
C ILE A 94 25.57 -16.92 -4.50
N GLU A 95 26.88 -16.90 -4.81
CA GLU A 95 27.67 -18.10 -4.97
C GLU A 95 27.47 -18.95 -3.71
N GLY A 96 26.97 -20.17 -3.94
CA GLY A 96 26.85 -21.18 -2.91
C GLY A 96 28.20 -21.37 -2.26
N ARG A 97 28.21 -21.29 -0.93
CA ARG A 97 29.32 -21.73 -0.11
C ARG A 97 29.31 -23.26 -0.15
N ASP A 98 30.33 -23.83 -0.77
CA ASP A 98 30.68 -25.26 -0.68
C ASP A 98 30.80 -25.73 0.78
#